data_AF-A0A9R0Z3H1-F1
#
_entry.id   AF-A0A9R0Z3H1-F1
#
_cell.length_a   1.000
_cell.length_b   1.000
_cell.length_c   1.000
_cell.angle_alpha   90.00
_cell.angle_beta   90.00
_cell.angle_gamma   90.00
#
_symmetry.space_group_name_H-M   'P 1'
#
loop_
_entity.id
_entity.type
_entity.pdbx_description
1 polymer ?
#
loop_
_entity_poly.entity_id
_entity_poly.type
_entity_poly.pdbx_seq_one_letter_code
_entity_poly.pdbx_strand_id
1 'polypeptide(L)' 'MWICRNRATFECKKLRTPFDVVFSACGYMNYWAGMMEGADHEAMERGAKMLKTNAAAMMRICAAPAGTTMD' A
#
# COMPACT_ATOMS: atom_id res chain seq x y z
N MET A 1 -7.95 -0.01 -4.85
CA MET A 1 -7.90 1.10 -5.84
C MET A 1 -9.25 1.79 -6.02
N TRP A 2 -10.31 1.08 -6.43
CA TRP A 2 -11.66 1.66 -6.63
C TRP A 2 -12.20 2.39 -5.39
N ILE A 3 -12.04 1.82 -4.20
CA ILE A 3 -12.51 2.42 -2.95
C ILE A 3 -11.78 3.74 -2.64
N CYS A 4 -10.47 3.81 -2.83
CA CYS A 4 -9.71 5.05 -2.66
C CYS A 4 -10.14 6.12 -3.67
N ARG A 5 -10.39 5.73 -4.93
CA ARG A 5 -10.95 6.63 -5.96
C ARG A 5 -12.30 7.16 -5.53
N ASN A 6 -13.23 6.29 -5.11
CA ASN A 6 -14.57 6.71 -4.71
C ASN A 6 -14.54 7.63 -3.50
N ARG A 7 -13.69 7.35 -2.51
CA ARG A 7 -13.47 8.22 -1.35
C ARG A 7 -12.99 9.62 -1.77
N ALA A 8 -12.07 9.70 -2.72
CA ALA A 8 -11.59 10.98 -3.22
C ALA A 8 -12.65 11.73 -4.03
N THR A 9 -13.40 11.02 -4.89
CA THR A 9 -14.36 11.63 -5.82
C THR A 9 -15.72 11.96 -5.20
N PHE A 10 -16.27 11.04 -4.39
CA PHE A 10 -17.64 11.15 -3.88
C PHE A 10 -17.71 11.54 -2.40
N GLU A 11 -16.67 11.23 -1.61
CA GLU A 11 -16.62 11.58 -0.18
C GLU A 11 -15.69 12.77 0.11
N CYS A 12 -15.08 13.37 -0.93
CA CYS A 12 -14.10 14.45 -0.83
C CYS A 12 -12.94 14.17 0.16
N LYS A 13 -12.63 12.89 0.38
CA LYS A 13 -11.54 12.46 1.27
C LYS A 13 -10.22 12.50 0.51
N LYS A 14 -9.43 13.53 0.78
CA LYS A 14 -8.10 13.68 0.19
C LYS A 14 -7.17 12.57 0.66
N LEU A 15 -6.55 11.87 -0.28
CA LEU A 15 -5.45 10.95 0.02
C LEU A 15 -4.24 11.78 0.47
N ARG A 16 -3.59 11.37 1.55
CA ARG A 16 -2.40 12.06 2.06
C ARG A 16 -1.20 11.74 1.20
N THR A 17 -1.12 10.50 0.72
CA THR A 17 0.00 9.99 -0.06
C THR A 17 -0.51 9.04 -1.15
N PRO A 18 0.18 8.90 -2.29
CA PRO A 18 -0.16 7.87 -3.26
C PRO A 18 -0.05 6.45 -2.67
N PHE A 19 0.78 6.26 -1.64
CA PHE A 19 0.96 4.98 -0.95
C PHE A 19 -0.28 4.55 -0.15
N ASP A 20 -1.18 5.47 0.20
CA ASP A 20 -2.43 5.15 0.91
C ASP A 20 -3.25 4.11 0.13
N VAL A 21 -3.20 4.16 -1.21
CA VAL A 21 -3.86 3.19 -2.10
C VAL A 21 -3.22 1.81 -1.99
N VAL A 22 -1.89 1.74 -1.92
CA VAL A 22 -1.12 0.50 -1.83
C VAL A 22 -1.31 -0.16 -0.47
N PHE A 23 -1.26 0.62 0.62
CA PHE A 23 -1.52 0.11 1.96
C PHE A 23 -2.97 -0.37 2.11
N SER A 24 -3.94 0.32 1.51
CA SER A 24 -5.32 -0.15 1.45
C SER A 24 -5.43 -1.50 0.72
N ALA A 25 -4.75 -1.67 -0.42
CA ALA A 25 -4.70 -2.95 -1.13
C ALA A 25 -4.09 -4.08 -0.29
N CYS A 26 -3.01 -3.79 0.46
CA CYS A 26 -2.42 -4.75 1.40
C CYS A 26 -3.41 -5.20 2.48
N GLY A 27 -4.24 -4.28 3.00
CA GLY A 27 -5.31 -4.62 3.94
C GLY A 27 -6.33 -5.61 3.34
N TYR A 28 -6.77 -5.36 2.11
CA TYR A 28 -7.70 -6.27 1.43
C TYR A 28 -7.09 -7.63 1.11
N MET A 29 -5.83 -7.69 0.68
CA MET A 29 -5.15 -8.96 0.43
C MET A 29 -5.05 -9.80 1.71
N ASN A 30 -4.73 -9.20 2.86
CA ASN A 30 -4.73 -9.92 4.14
C ASN A 30 -6.13 -10.39 4.55
N TYR A 31 -7.15 -9.56 4.33
CA TYR A 31 -8.54 -9.97 4.56
C TYR A 31 -8.94 -11.16 3.68
N TRP A 32 -8.58 -11.12 2.39
CA TRP A 32 -8.85 -12.22 1.45
C TRP A 32 -8.04 -13.47 1.77
N ALA A 33 -6.79 -13.33 2.21
CA ALA A 33 -5.98 -14.44 2.68
C ALA A 33 -6.72 -15.22 3.79
N GLY A 34 -7.31 -14.52 4.77
CA GLY A 34 -8.08 -15.17 5.84
C GLY A 34 -9.34 -15.92 5.40
N MET A 35 -9.77 -15.78 4.15
CA MET A 35 -10.86 -16.57 3.55
C MET A 35 -10.35 -17.73 2.67
N MET A 36 -9.04 -17.83 2.46
CA MET A 36 -8.41 -18.89 1.67
C MET A 36 -7.88 -19.98 2.60
N GLU A 37 -7.57 -21.14 2.03
CA GLU A 37 -7.01 -22.27 2.77
C GLU A 37 -5.66 -22.71 2.20
N GLY A 38 -4.84 -23.35 3.04
CA GLY A 38 -3.59 -23.97 2.63
C GLY A 38 -2.61 -23.04 1.90
N ALA A 39 -2.09 -23.51 0.76
CA ALA A 39 -1.05 -22.81 0.02
C ALA A 39 -1.48 -21.43 -0.52
N ASP A 40 -2.77 -21.25 -0.85
CA ASP A 40 -3.28 -19.99 -1.37
C ASP A 40 -3.34 -18.91 -0.28
N HIS A 41 -3.74 -19.28 0.94
CA HIS A 41 -3.65 -18.40 2.11
C HIS A 41 -2.22 -17.91 2.31
N GLU A 42 -1.26 -18.84 2.37
CA GLU A 42 0.13 -18.46 2.61
C GLU A 42 0.73 -17.63 1.47
N ALA A 43 0.39 -17.95 0.22
CA ALA A 43 0.87 -17.20 -0.94
C ALA A 43 0.34 -15.76 -0.92
N MET A 44 -0.95 -15.59 -0.60
CA MET A 44 -1.57 -14.27 -0.50
C MET A 44 -0.98 -13.45 0.65
N GLU A 45 -0.82 -14.04 1.84
CA GLU A 45 -0.25 -13.35 3.00
C GLU A 45 1.21 -12.93 2.75
N ARG A 46 2.02 -13.83 2.19
CA ARG A 46 3.41 -13.53 1.78
C ARG A 46 3.46 -12.39 0.77
N GLY A 47 2.63 -12.45 -0.27
CA GLY A 47 2.54 -11.39 -1.29
C GLY A 47 2.16 -10.03 -0.70
N ALA A 48 1.17 -10.01 0.20
CA ALA A 48 0.74 -8.80 0.89
C ALA A 48 1.86 -8.20 1.76
N LYS A 49 2.60 -9.04 2.48
CA LYS A 49 3.75 -8.62 3.29
C LYS A 49 4.89 -8.06 2.45
N MET A 50 5.20 -8.69 1.31
CA MET A 50 6.21 -8.19 0.37
C MET A 50 5.82 -6.83 -0.20
N LEU A 51 4.58 -6.69 -0.68
CA LEU A 51 4.10 -5.43 -1.25
C LEU A 51 4.14 -4.30 -0.21
N LYS A 52 3.68 -4.56 1.02
CA LYS A 52 3.70 -3.59 2.12
C LYS A 52 5.13 -3.13 2.43
N THR A 53 6.07 -4.07 2.49
CA THR A 53 7.48 -3.78 2.79
C THR A 53 8.12 -2.92 1.69
N ASN A 54 7.92 -3.29 0.43
CA ASN A 54 8.46 -2.55 -0.71
C ASN A 54 7.84 -1.16 -0.83
N ALA A 55 6.53 -1.03 -0.61
CA ALA A 55 5.86 0.26 -0.60
C ALA A 55 6.38 1.18 0.52
N ALA A 56 6.59 0.63 1.73
CA ALA A 56 7.18 1.39 2.83
C ALA A 56 8.63 1.80 2.56
N ALA A 57 9.43 0.95 1.90
CA ALA A 57 10.79 1.30 1.49
C ALA A 57 10.77 2.45 0.47
N MET A 58 9.96 2.34 -0.57
CA MET A 58 9.80 3.38 -1.59
C MET A 58 9.31 4.70 -0.98
N MET A 59 8.34 4.65 -0.07
CA MET A 59 7.83 5.83 0.63
C MET A 59 8.94 6.57 1.39
N ARG A 60 9.88 5.83 2.03
CA ARG A 60 11.04 6.45 2.70
C ARG A 60 12.00 7.08 1.70
N ILE A 61 12.25 6.43 0.57
CA ILE A 61 13.11 6.99 -0.50
C ILE A 61 12.50 8.30 -1.03
N CYS A 62 11.18 8.31 -1.29
CA CYS A 62 10.48 9.51 -1.76
C CYS A 62 10.39 10.62 -0.69
N ALA A 63 10.49 10.28 0.60
CA ALA A 63 10.44 11.25 1.69
C ALA A 63 11.83 11.78 2.10
N ALA A 64 12.92 11.18 1.59
CA ALA A 64 14.26 11.67 1.84
C ALA A 64 14.44 13.04 1.14
N PRO A 65 15.00 14.06 1.83
CA PRO A 65 15.32 15.31 1.17
C PRO A 65 16.33 15.03 0.04
N ALA A 66 16.10 15.64 -1.13
CA ALA A 66 17.10 15.65 -2.19
C ALA A 66 18.40 16.16 -1.57
N GLY A 67 19.45 15.33 -1.57
CA GLY A 67 20.69 15.64 -0.88
C GLY A 67 21.13 17.06 -1.23
N THR A 68 21.42 17.85 -0.21
CA THR A 68 22.07 19.15 -0.34
C THR A 68 23.42 18.89 -1.04
N THR A 69 23.46 18.96 -2.37
CA THR A 69 24.69 19.25 -3.09
C THR A 69 25.02 20.69 -2.74
N MET A 70 25.76 20.86 -1.65
CA MET A 70 26.45 22.10 -1.34
C MET A 70 27.59 22.23 -2.35
N ASP A 71 27.60 23.39 -3.01
CA ASP A 71 28.61 23.88 -3.95
C ASP A 71 30.05 23.85 -3.40
#